data_AF-D4DBV3-F1
#
_entry.id   AF-D4DBV3-F1
#
_cell.length_a   1.000
_cell.length_b   1.000
_cell.length_c   1.000
_cell.angle_alpha   90.00
_cell.angle_beta   90.00
_cell.angle_gamma   90.00
#
_symmetry.space_group_name_H-M   'P 1'
#
loop_
_entity.id
_entity.type
_entity.pdbx_description
1 polymer ?
#
loop_
_entity_poly.entity_id
_entity_poly.type
_entity_poly.pdbx_seq_one_letter_code
_entity_poly.pdbx_strand_id
1 'polypeptide(L)'
;MAGGAMKYRHLGRKSSHRRALLRNLVTSLFTHESITTTWPKAKEAQRLAEKLITLGKKNTEASRNRAMTYFFAPHKMLPKLFGPLRERYMDRPGGYTRVLRIEPKKSDQAPSAILELVDGKRDMRFAMTARTLAHQRASGEEEMNEITAKNVEKVTRFRPDGQAALEKEVERLFNEKKDRRS
;
A
#
# COMPACT_ATOMS: atom_id res chain seq x y z
N MET A 1 6.62 -8.91 -39.65
CA MET A 1 7.06 -7.77 -38.81
C MET A 1 7.29 -8.27 -37.39
N ALA A 2 8.53 -8.27 -36.90
CA ALA A 2 8.81 -8.61 -35.50
C ALA A 2 8.20 -7.51 -34.60
N GLY A 3 7.24 -7.89 -33.75
CA GLY A 3 6.29 -7.00 -33.09
C GLY A 3 6.89 -6.01 -32.06
N GLY A 4 6.14 -4.93 -31.79
CA GLY A 4 6.54 -3.86 -30.88
C GLY A 4 6.57 -4.23 -29.39
N ALA A 5 7.17 -3.37 -28.57
CA ALA A 5 7.35 -3.59 -27.14
C ALA A 5 6.02 -3.80 -26.38
N MET A 6 6.00 -4.77 -25.46
CA MET A 6 4.82 -5.08 -24.66
C MET A 6 4.45 -3.92 -23.72
N LYS A 7 3.19 -3.47 -23.78
CA LYS A 7 2.66 -2.36 -22.96
C LYS A 7 2.54 -2.69 -21.46
N TYR A 8 2.36 -3.96 -21.11
CA TYR A 8 2.17 -4.45 -19.74
C TYR A 8 2.52 -5.94 -19.66
N ARG A 9 2.73 -6.47 -18.45
CA ARG A 9 3.07 -7.90 -18.28
C ARG A 9 1.87 -8.79 -18.57
N HIS A 10 2.08 -9.84 -19.35
CA HIS A 10 1.04 -10.84 -19.63
C HIS A 10 0.83 -11.85 -18.48
N LEU A 11 1.79 -11.94 -17.54
CA LEU A 11 1.74 -12.80 -16.34
C LEU A 11 1.47 -14.29 -16.66
N GLY A 12 1.93 -14.75 -17.83
CA GLY A 12 1.69 -16.11 -18.33
C GLY A 12 0.20 -16.46 -18.48
N ARG A 13 -0.67 -15.47 -18.74
CA ARG A 13 -2.13 -15.65 -18.77
C ARG A 13 -2.78 -15.07 -20.03
N LYS A 14 -3.81 -15.77 -20.51
CA LYS A 14 -4.76 -15.26 -21.52
C LYS A 14 -5.45 -13.98 -21.01
N SER A 15 -5.96 -13.17 -21.93
CA SER A 15 -6.52 -11.84 -21.64
C SER A 15 -7.63 -11.84 -20.58
N SER A 16 -8.62 -12.75 -20.69
CA SER A 16 -9.72 -12.89 -19.74
C SER A 16 -9.23 -13.22 -18.33
N HIS A 17 -8.38 -14.23 -18.19
CA HIS A 17 -7.82 -14.65 -16.90
C HIS A 17 -6.92 -13.56 -16.31
N ARG A 18 -6.10 -12.87 -17.11
CA ARG A 18 -5.30 -11.74 -16.61
C ARG A 18 -6.17 -10.62 -16.05
N ARG A 19 -7.26 -10.25 -16.73
CA ARG A 19 -8.22 -9.25 -16.22
C ARG A 19 -8.84 -9.72 -14.91
N ALA A 20 -9.31 -10.96 -14.83
CA ALA A 20 -9.88 -11.54 -13.61
C ALA A 20 -8.88 -11.53 -12.45
N LEU A 21 -7.62 -11.93 -12.69
CA LEU A 21 -6.55 -11.90 -11.68
C LEU A 21 -6.35 -10.49 -11.10
N LEU A 22 -6.23 -9.47 -11.96
CA LEU A 22 -6.00 -8.10 -11.50
C LEU A 22 -7.21 -7.55 -10.73
N ARG A 23 -8.44 -7.85 -11.19
CA ARG A 23 -9.67 -7.50 -10.46
C ARG A 23 -9.69 -8.13 -9.07
N ASN A 24 -9.26 -9.40 -8.95
CA ASN A 24 -9.18 -10.09 -7.67
C ASN A 24 -8.15 -9.42 -6.75
N LEU A 25 -6.93 -9.20 -7.22
CA LEU A 25 -5.86 -8.57 -6.43
C LEU A 25 -6.27 -7.18 -5.91
N VAL A 26 -6.88 -6.36 -6.76
CA VAL A 26 -7.36 -5.03 -6.35
C VAL A 26 -8.53 -5.14 -5.36
N THR A 27 -9.50 -6.04 -5.60
CA THR A 27 -10.60 -6.25 -4.65
C THR A 27 -10.05 -6.65 -3.27
N SER A 28 -9.08 -7.56 -3.24
CA SER A 28 -8.40 -7.99 -2.02
C SER A 28 -7.60 -6.86 -1.37
N LEU A 29 -6.89 -6.05 -2.16
CA LEU A 29 -6.18 -4.87 -1.67
C LEU A 29 -7.12 -3.86 -1.01
N PHE A 30 -8.27 -3.58 -1.61
CA PHE A 30 -9.23 -2.62 -1.05
C PHE A 30 -9.92 -3.19 0.19
N THR A 31 -10.17 -4.50 0.23
CA THR A 31 -10.73 -5.18 1.39
C THR A 31 -9.75 -5.14 2.57
N HIS A 32 -8.51 -5.55 2.35
CA HIS A 32 -7.54 -5.77 3.42
C HIS A 32 -6.53 -4.64 3.62
N GLU A 33 -6.49 -3.63 2.75
CA GLU A 33 -5.50 -2.52 2.73
C GLU A 33 -4.02 -2.94 2.54
N SER A 34 -3.70 -4.22 2.68
CA SER A 34 -2.39 -4.80 2.42
C SER A 34 -2.53 -6.25 1.98
N ILE A 35 -1.82 -6.64 0.93
CA ILE A 35 -1.78 -8.01 0.40
C ILE A 35 -0.35 -8.42 0.07
N THR A 36 -0.05 -9.70 0.25
CA THR A 36 1.23 -10.29 -0.16
C THR A 36 1.06 -11.11 -1.43
N THR A 37 1.87 -10.85 -2.45
CA THR A 37 1.84 -11.59 -3.72
C THR A 37 3.21 -11.58 -4.40
N THR A 38 3.34 -12.14 -5.60
CA THR A 38 4.59 -12.07 -6.33
C THR A 38 4.84 -10.65 -6.86
N TRP A 39 6.10 -10.23 -6.91
CA TRP A 39 6.49 -8.89 -7.33
C TRP A 39 5.90 -8.46 -8.69
N PRO A 40 5.88 -9.31 -9.74
CA PRO A 40 5.25 -8.95 -11.01
C PRO A 40 3.74 -8.69 -10.87
N LYS A 41 3.03 -9.50 -10.07
CA LYS A 41 1.59 -9.34 -9.83
C LYS A 41 1.30 -8.06 -9.04
N ALA A 42 2.09 -7.80 -8.00
CA ALA A 42 1.98 -6.58 -7.21
C ALA A 42 2.14 -5.34 -8.08
N LYS A 43 3.14 -5.31 -8.97
CA LYS A 43 3.39 -4.18 -9.88
C LYS A 43 2.28 -3.94 -10.90
N GLU A 44 1.67 -4.99 -11.45
CA GLU A 44 0.51 -4.81 -12.35
C GLU A 44 -0.74 -4.36 -11.60
N ALA A 45 -1.01 -4.94 -10.41
CA ALA A 45 -2.13 -4.54 -9.57
C ALA A 45 -1.98 -3.10 -9.05
N GLN A 46 -0.76 -2.65 -8.77
CA GLN A 46 -0.44 -1.28 -8.36
C GLN A 46 -1.03 -0.26 -9.36
N ARG A 47 -0.75 -0.44 -10.65
CA ARG A 47 -1.21 0.48 -11.71
C ARG A 47 -2.72 0.56 -11.78
N LEU A 48 -3.42 -0.55 -11.55
CA LEU A 48 -4.88 -0.59 -11.56
C LEU A 48 -5.48 0.05 -10.30
N ALA A 49 -4.92 -0.25 -9.13
CA ALA A 49 -5.34 0.32 -7.86
C ALA A 49 -5.21 1.86 -7.84
N GLU A 50 -4.08 2.41 -8.31
CA GLU A 50 -3.89 3.86 -8.38
C GLU A 50 -4.90 4.56 -9.30
N LYS A 51 -5.21 3.93 -10.43
CA LYS A 51 -6.26 4.43 -11.35
C LYS A 51 -7.63 4.44 -10.68
N LEU A 52 -7.97 3.40 -9.91
CA LEU A 52 -9.25 3.34 -9.20
C LEU A 52 -9.37 4.40 -8.12
N ILE A 53 -8.31 4.65 -7.35
CA ILE A 53 -8.30 5.74 -6.35
C ILE A 53 -8.46 7.09 -7.05
N THR A 54 -7.81 7.28 -8.20
CA THR A 54 -7.98 8.49 -9.03
C THR A 54 -9.43 8.67 -9.49
N LEU A 55 -10.14 7.60 -9.88
CA LEU A 55 -11.57 7.64 -10.17
C LEU A 55 -12.39 7.97 -8.91
N GLY A 56 -12.02 7.40 -7.76
CA GLY A 56 -12.58 7.70 -6.45
C GLY A 56 -12.55 9.20 -6.12
N LYS A 57 -11.38 9.82 -6.32
CA LYS A 57 -11.19 11.26 -6.12
C LYS A 57 -12.08 12.13 -7.02
N LYS A 58 -12.25 11.74 -8.30
CA LYS A 58 -13.10 12.46 -9.25
C LYS A 58 -14.59 12.42 -8.88
N ASN A 59 -15.05 11.30 -8.32
CA ASN A 59 -16.40 11.13 -7.77
C ASN A 59 -17.58 11.51 -8.70
N THR A 60 -17.41 11.43 -10.02
CA THR A 60 -18.51 11.61 -10.99
C THR A 60 -19.27 10.31 -11.22
N GLU A 61 -20.50 10.38 -11.73
CA GLU A 61 -21.29 9.19 -12.10
C GLU A 61 -20.54 8.28 -13.09
N ALA A 62 -19.94 8.87 -14.12
CA ALA A 62 -19.08 8.14 -15.05
C ALA A 62 -17.89 7.44 -14.36
N SER A 63 -17.32 8.06 -13.32
CA SER A 63 -16.24 7.44 -12.53
C SER A 63 -16.74 6.26 -11.68
N ARG A 64 -17.94 6.37 -11.11
CA ARG A 64 -18.61 5.29 -10.35
C ARG A 64 -18.93 4.10 -11.25
N ASN A 65 -19.53 4.34 -12.42
CA ASN A 65 -19.86 3.30 -13.40
C ASN A 65 -18.62 2.57 -13.89
N ARG A 66 -17.52 3.30 -14.16
CA ARG A 66 -16.24 2.66 -14.52
C ARG A 66 -15.68 1.82 -13.37
N ALA A 67 -15.64 2.35 -12.16
CA ALA A 67 -15.10 1.64 -10.99
C ALA A 67 -15.84 0.33 -10.70
N MET A 68 -17.16 0.30 -10.92
CA MET A 68 -18.00 -0.89 -10.73
C MET A 68 -17.50 -2.09 -11.54
N THR A 69 -16.96 -1.87 -12.74
CA THR A 69 -16.48 -2.95 -13.63
C THR A 69 -15.20 -3.65 -13.13
N TYR A 70 -14.47 -3.02 -12.21
CA TYR A 70 -13.15 -3.51 -11.77
C TYR A 70 -13.20 -4.34 -10.49
N PHE A 71 -14.24 -4.21 -9.67
CA PHE A 71 -14.38 -5.01 -8.44
C PHE A 71 -15.17 -6.29 -8.69
N PHE A 72 -14.86 -7.35 -7.93
CA PHE A 72 -15.73 -8.53 -7.88
C PHE A 72 -16.92 -8.34 -6.94
N ALA A 73 -16.79 -7.49 -5.92
CA ALA A 73 -17.86 -7.13 -4.99
C ALA A 73 -18.08 -5.60 -4.96
N PRO A 74 -18.65 -4.99 -6.02
CA PRO A 74 -18.78 -3.54 -6.12
C PRO A 74 -19.60 -2.93 -4.98
N HIS A 75 -20.66 -3.60 -4.53
CA HIS A 75 -21.52 -3.13 -3.43
C HIS A 75 -20.75 -2.91 -2.11
N LYS A 76 -19.67 -3.66 -1.86
CA LYS A 76 -18.79 -3.45 -0.68
C LYS A 76 -17.67 -2.46 -0.95
N MET A 77 -17.13 -2.47 -2.17
CA MET A 77 -15.92 -1.72 -2.50
C MET A 77 -16.19 -0.27 -2.90
N LEU A 78 -17.31 0.02 -3.55
CA LEU A 78 -17.65 1.38 -3.99
C LEU A 78 -17.86 2.34 -2.80
N PRO A 79 -18.60 2.00 -1.73
CA PRO A 79 -18.71 2.87 -0.55
C PRO A 79 -17.34 3.17 0.07
N LYS A 80 -16.46 2.15 0.15
CA LYS A 80 -15.09 2.33 0.68
C LYS A 80 -14.23 3.23 -0.23
N LEU A 81 -14.32 3.05 -1.55
CA LEU A 81 -13.56 3.84 -2.54
C LEU A 81 -13.99 5.32 -2.54
N PHE A 82 -15.29 5.60 -2.55
CA PHE A 82 -15.83 6.96 -2.67
C PHE A 82 -16.06 7.67 -1.32
N GLY A 83 -15.92 6.96 -0.19
CA GLY A 83 -15.90 7.54 1.16
C GLY A 83 -14.48 7.58 1.74
N PRO A 84 -14.10 6.66 2.64
CA PRO A 84 -12.89 6.77 3.45
C PRO A 84 -11.59 6.81 2.63
N LEU A 85 -11.50 6.09 1.51
CA LEU A 85 -10.29 6.15 0.66
C LEU A 85 -10.21 7.43 -0.16
N ARG A 86 -11.35 8.01 -0.54
CA ARG A 86 -11.38 9.32 -1.20
C ARG A 86 -10.86 10.37 -0.24
N GLU A 87 -11.45 10.46 0.96
CA GLU A 87 -11.05 11.39 2.02
C GLU A 87 -9.57 11.29 2.36
N ARG A 88 -9.07 10.06 2.62
CA ARG A 88 -7.66 9.81 2.93
C ARG A 88 -6.69 10.34 1.87
N TYR A 89 -7.08 10.34 0.59
CA TYR A 89 -6.18 10.65 -0.52
C TYR A 89 -6.51 11.94 -1.26
N MET A 90 -7.41 12.79 -0.72
CA MET A 90 -7.81 14.05 -1.38
C MET A 90 -6.61 14.92 -1.73
N ASP A 91 -5.71 15.15 -0.78
CA ASP A 91 -4.58 16.08 -0.94
C ASP A 91 -3.32 15.43 -1.50
N ARG A 92 -3.33 14.10 -1.67
CA ARG A 92 -2.18 13.33 -2.18
C ARG A 92 -2.17 13.31 -3.72
N PRO A 93 -1.14 13.83 -4.41
CA PRO A 93 -1.07 13.85 -5.88
C PRO A 93 -0.49 12.54 -6.44
N GLY A 94 -1.23 11.43 -6.30
CA GLY A 94 -0.79 10.11 -6.78
C GLY A 94 0.06 9.33 -5.76
N GLY A 95 0.52 8.13 -6.15
CA GLY A 95 1.32 7.28 -5.25
C GLY A 95 0.54 6.75 -4.05
N TYR A 96 -0.71 6.37 -4.24
CA TYR A 96 -1.62 5.88 -3.18
C TYR A 96 -1.31 4.45 -2.72
N THR A 97 -0.46 3.75 -3.46
CA THR A 97 -0.05 2.38 -3.17
C THR A 97 1.45 2.29 -3.03
N ARG A 98 1.91 1.34 -2.22
CA ARG A 98 3.33 1.00 -2.06
C ARG A 98 3.55 -0.47 -2.35
N VAL A 99 4.64 -0.75 -3.05
CA VAL A 99 5.13 -2.12 -3.28
C VAL A 99 6.45 -2.28 -2.56
N LEU A 100 6.48 -3.13 -1.54
CA LEU A 100 7.67 -3.47 -0.76
C LEU A 100 8.13 -4.87 -1.14
N ARG A 101 9.40 -5.04 -1.51
CA ARG A 101 9.97 -6.38 -1.72
C ARG A 101 10.09 -7.09 -0.37
N ILE A 102 9.83 -8.39 -0.39
CA ILE A 102 10.02 -9.27 0.76
C ILE A 102 10.71 -10.55 0.30
N GLU A 103 11.19 -11.32 1.26
CA GLU A 103 11.70 -12.66 0.99
C GLU A 103 10.66 -13.53 0.25
N PRO A 104 11.09 -14.44 -0.63
CA PRO A 104 10.21 -15.37 -1.31
C PRO A 104 9.31 -16.11 -0.32
N LYS A 105 7.99 -15.89 -0.44
CA LYS A 105 7.02 -16.49 0.49
C LYS A 105 6.79 -17.98 0.22
N LYS A 106 7.09 -18.44 -1.00
CA LYS A 106 6.82 -19.79 -1.48
C LYS A 106 8.13 -20.54 -1.75
N SER A 107 8.07 -21.86 -1.70
CA SER A 107 9.19 -22.75 -1.99
C SER A 107 9.71 -22.63 -3.43
N ASP A 108 8.92 -22.06 -4.34
CA ASP A 108 9.32 -21.78 -5.73
C ASP A 108 10.32 -20.63 -5.87
N GLN A 109 10.76 -20.03 -4.76
CA GLN A 109 11.70 -18.90 -4.71
C GLN A 109 11.26 -17.70 -5.56
N ALA A 110 9.95 -17.60 -5.85
CA ALA A 110 9.44 -16.50 -6.66
C ALA A 110 9.57 -15.17 -5.89
N PRO A 111 10.12 -14.12 -6.52
CA PRO A 111 10.29 -12.82 -5.88
C PRO A 111 8.94 -12.30 -5.41
N SER A 112 8.85 -12.04 -4.12
CA SER A 112 7.61 -11.70 -3.44
C SER A 112 7.58 -10.24 -3.01
N ALA A 113 6.38 -9.69 -2.86
CA ALA A 113 6.17 -8.31 -2.48
C ALA A 113 4.87 -8.13 -1.69
N ILE A 114 4.86 -7.14 -0.82
CA ILE A 114 3.66 -6.59 -0.21
C ILE A 114 3.19 -5.43 -1.08
N LEU A 115 1.92 -5.44 -1.47
CA LEU A 115 1.21 -4.30 -2.05
C LEU A 115 0.24 -3.76 -1.01
N GLU A 116 0.40 -2.50 -0.64
CA GLU A 116 -0.39 -1.85 0.43
C GLU A 116 -0.91 -0.47 0.00
N LEU A 117 -1.97 -0.03 0.69
CA LEU A 117 -2.51 1.32 0.63
C LEU A 117 -1.77 2.20 1.65
N VAL A 118 -1.19 3.30 1.16
CA VAL A 118 -0.39 4.22 2.01
C VAL A 118 -1.28 4.96 3.01
N ASP A 119 -0.68 5.43 4.10
CA ASP A 119 -1.37 6.17 5.18
C ASP A 119 -2.49 5.38 5.87
N GLY A 120 -2.67 4.10 5.54
CA GLY A 120 -3.67 3.22 6.11
C GLY A 120 -3.26 2.56 7.43
N LYS A 121 -4.19 1.83 8.03
CA LYS A 121 -3.95 1.13 9.31
C LYS A 121 -2.88 0.04 9.22
N ARG A 122 -2.65 -0.49 8.02
CA ARG A 122 -1.68 -1.56 7.73
C ARG A 122 -0.47 -1.08 6.91
N ASP A 123 -0.10 0.19 7.01
CA ASP A 123 1.09 0.74 6.34
C ASP A 123 2.37 0.17 7.00
N MET A 124 3.02 -0.78 6.33
CA MET A 124 4.22 -1.43 6.81
C MET A 124 5.41 -0.48 6.89
N ARG A 125 5.51 0.50 5.98
CA ARG A 125 6.63 1.46 6.03
C ARG A 125 6.51 2.37 7.25
N PHE A 126 5.30 2.78 7.59
CA PHE A 126 5.04 3.52 8.82
C PHE A 126 5.42 2.68 10.06
N ALA A 127 4.93 1.45 10.16
CA ALA A 127 5.22 0.57 11.29
C ALA A 127 6.73 0.27 11.44
N MET A 128 7.43 0.03 10.33
CA MET A 128 8.88 -0.18 10.33
C MET A 128 9.64 1.08 10.78
N THR A 129 9.22 2.26 10.33
CA THR A 129 9.84 3.53 10.72
C THR A 129 9.67 3.77 12.22
N ALA A 130 8.47 3.55 12.75
CA ALA A 130 8.21 3.66 14.18
C ALA A 130 9.07 2.67 14.99
N ARG A 131 9.20 1.42 14.51
CA ARG A 131 10.04 0.41 15.17
C ARG A 131 11.52 0.77 15.16
N THR A 132 12.03 1.37 14.09
CA THR A 132 13.41 1.88 14.03
C THR A 132 13.62 2.99 15.05
N LEU A 133 12.73 3.99 15.11
CA LEU A 133 12.83 5.08 16.08
C LEU A 133 12.74 4.60 17.54
N ALA A 134 11.82 3.68 17.83
CA ALA A 134 11.71 3.07 19.16
C ALA A 134 12.96 2.28 19.53
N HIS A 135 13.62 1.65 18.55
CA HIS A 135 14.91 0.99 18.77
C HIS A 135 16.01 2.00 19.11
N GLN A 136 16.15 3.08 18.33
CA GLN A 136 17.16 4.13 18.52
C GLN A 136 17.01 4.81 19.88
N ARG A 137 15.77 5.15 20.28
CA ARG A 137 15.48 5.68 21.61
C ARG A 137 15.90 4.72 22.72
N ALA A 138 15.76 3.41 22.52
CA ALA A 138 16.18 2.40 23.48
C ALA A 138 17.69 2.10 23.48
N SER A 139 18.41 2.41 22.41
CA SER A 139 19.87 2.32 22.35
C SER A 139 20.59 3.61 22.78
N GLY A 140 19.86 4.71 22.98
CA GLY A 140 20.45 6.01 23.31
C GLY A 140 21.10 6.70 22.12
N GLU A 141 20.78 6.27 20.89
CA GLU A 141 21.22 6.94 19.67
C GLU A 141 20.39 8.20 19.44
N GLU A 142 21.02 9.37 19.59
CA GLU A 142 20.35 10.66 19.38
C GLU A 142 20.27 11.05 17.90
N GLU A 143 21.23 10.60 17.08
CA GLU A 143 21.28 10.98 15.67
C GLU A 143 20.48 10.02 14.78
N MET A 144 19.60 10.61 13.96
CA MET A 144 18.90 9.89 12.91
C MET A 144 19.75 9.84 11.63
N ASN A 145 19.98 8.63 11.12
CA ASN A 145 20.48 8.45 9.76
C ASN A 145 19.54 9.15 8.75
N GLU A 146 20.11 9.76 7.72
CA GLU A 146 19.43 10.42 6.60
C GLU A 146 18.27 9.59 6.02
N ILE A 147 18.46 8.27 5.87
CA ILE A 147 17.42 7.38 5.33
C ILE A 147 16.20 7.33 6.26
N THR A 148 16.43 7.28 7.58
CA THR A 148 15.37 7.25 8.59
C THR A 148 14.64 8.58 8.63
N ALA A 149 15.37 9.71 8.61
CA ALA A 149 14.78 11.05 8.55
C ALA A 149 13.86 11.22 7.33
N LYS A 150 14.34 10.79 6.15
CA LYS A 150 13.55 10.79 4.91
C LYS A 150 12.32 9.88 4.99
N ASN A 151 12.38 8.77 5.73
CA ASN A 151 11.24 7.89 5.92
C ASN A 151 10.19 8.53 6.83
N VAL A 152 10.61 9.16 7.93
CA VAL A 152 9.75 9.91 8.83
C VAL A 152 8.98 10.98 8.06
N GLU A 153 9.67 11.79 7.27
CA GLU A 153 9.01 12.80 6.42
C GLU A 153 7.96 12.16 5.49
N LYS A 154 8.32 11.08 4.78
CA LYS A 154 7.45 10.42 3.81
C LYS A 154 6.19 9.81 4.41
N VAL A 155 6.27 9.24 5.61
CA VAL A 155 5.13 8.54 6.25
C VAL A 155 4.22 9.48 7.05
N THR A 156 4.68 10.71 7.31
CA THR A 156 3.92 11.72 8.07
C THR A 156 3.32 12.81 7.20
N ARG A 157 3.96 13.18 6.08
CA ARG A 157 3.58 14.34 5.24
C ARG A 157 2.11 14.46 4.83
N PHE A 158 1.44 13.34 4.52
CA PHE A 158 0.04 13.34 4.07
C PHE A 158 -0.89 12.56 5.00
N ARG A 159 -0.38 12.13 6.17
CA ARG A 159 -1.18 11.42 7.16
C ARG A 159 -1.81 12.45 8.09
N PRO A 160 -3.12 12.35 8.39
CA PRO A 160 -3.74 13.14 9.44
C PRO A 160 -2.99 12.97 10.75
N ASP A 161 -2.60 14.08 11.38
CA ASP A 161 -1.79 14.11 12.60
C ASP A 161 -0.50 13.28 12.49
N GLY A 162 0.14 13.26 11.32
CA GLY A 162 1.20 12.31 10.98
C GLY A 162 2.33 12.22 12.01
N GLN A 163 2.84 13.35 12.49
CA GLN A 163 3.90 13.36 13.51
C GLN A 163 3.42 12.82 14.87
N ALA A 164 2.28 13.29 15.36
CA ALA A 164 1.70 12.81 16.62
C ALA A 164 1.32 11.33 16.57
N ALA A 165 0.78 10.87 15.43
CA ALA A 165 0.46 9.47 15.20
C ALA A 165 1.72 8.60 15.16
N LEU A 166 2.81 9.09 14.58
CA LEU A 166 4.10 8.40 14.57
C LEU A 166 4.68 8.31 15.99
N GLU A 167 4.72 9.42 16.72
CA GLU A 167 5.25 9.47 18.08
C GLU A 167 4.49 8.52 19.01
N LYS A 168 3.16 8.54 18.94
CA LYS A 168 2.31 7.62 19.71
C LYS A 168 2.64 6.14 19.43
N GLU A 169 2.90 5.80 18.18
CA GLU A 169 3.27 4.43 17.80
C GLU A 169 4.69 4.07 18.27
N VAL A 170 5.62 5.03 18.24
CA VAL A 170 6.98 4.87 18.78
C VAL A 170 6.94 4.63 20.28
N GLU A 171 6.18 5.42 21.04
CA GLU A 171 6.00 5.25 22.49
C GLU A 171 5.40 3.89 22.83
N ARG A 172 4.34 3.48 22.10
CA ARG A 172 3.73 2.15 22.26
C ARG A 172 4.76 1.04 22.11
N LEU A 173 5.54 1.07 21.04
CA LEU A 173 6.56 0.05 20.74
C LEU A 173 7.74 0.10 21.73
N PHE A 174 8.10 1.28 22.21
CA PHE A 174 9.14 1.46 23.22
C PHE A 174 8.74 0.83 24.55
N ASN A 175 7.52 1.11 25.03
CA ASN A 175 6.97 0.54 26.26
C ASN A 175 6.84 -0.98 26.16
N GLU A 176 6.32 -1.51 25.05
CA GLU A 176 6.24 -2.97 24.81
C GLU A 176 7.61 -3.66 24.88
N LYS A 177 8.69 -2.98 24.49
CA LYS A 177 10.05 -3.52 24.55
C LYS A 177 10.62 -3.47 25.97
N LYS A 178 10.26 -2.44 26.75
CA LYS A 178 10.64 -2.30 28.16
C LYS A 178 10.00 -3.39 29.02
N ASP A 179 8.70 -3.63 28.85
CA ASP A 179 7.94 -4.64 29.60
C ASP A 179 8.39 -6.08 29.31
N ARG A 180 8.95 -6.35 28.12
CA ARG A 180 9.54 -7.65 27.79
C ARG A 180 10.93 -7.89 28.39
N ARG A 181 11.57 -6.84 28.93
CA ARG A 181 12.91 -6.89 29.51
C ARG A 181 12.91 -6.90 31.04
N SER A 182 11.81 -6.49 31.67
CA SER A 182 11.52 -6.67 33.10
C SER A 182 11.00 -8.06 33.39
#